data_AF-A0A943RR04-F1
#
_entry.id   AF-A0A943RR04-F1
#
_cell.length_a   1.000
_cell.length_b   1.000
_cell.length_c   1.000
_cell.angle_alpha   90.00
_cell.angle_beta   90.00
_cell.angle_gamma   90.00
#
_symmetry.space_group_name_H-M   'P 1'
#
loop_
_entity.id
_entity.type
_entity.pdbx_description
1 polymer ?
#
loop_
_entity_poly.entity_id
_entity_poly.type
_entity_poly.pdbx_seq_one_letter_code
_entity_poly.pdbx_strand_id
1 'polypeptide(L)' 'MRKDAEKTEGSDLLVRLNKNYKTLSKGQKQLAAYITENYDRAAFITASKMGRIVGVSESTVVRFAYALGYDGYPELQK' A
#
# COMPACT_ATOMS: atom_id res chain seq x y z
N MET A 1 -4.11 -25.08 20.10
CA MET A 1 -3.68 -25.34 18.71
C MET A 1 -4.47 -24.39 17.81
N ARG A 2 -3.73 -23.52 17.11
CA ARG A 2 -4.09 -22.58 16.01
C ARG A 2 -5.58 -22.19 15.87
N LYS A 3 -5.91 -20.95 16.28
CA LYS A 3 -7.03 -20.20 15.69
C LYS A 3 -6.45 -19.48 14.48
N ASP A 4 -6.61 -20.10 13.31
CA ASP A 4 -6.23 -19.46 12.06
C ASP A 4 -7.07 -18.20 11.88
N ALA A 5 -6.35 -17.12 11.59
CA ALA A 5 -6.82 -15.77 11.61
C ALA A 5 -7.81 -15.52 10.46
N GLU A 6 -9.01 -15.11 10.82
CA GLU A 6 -9.91 -14.37 9.94
C GLU A 6 -9.30 -12.96 9.77
N LYS A 7 -8.22 -12.88 8.99
CA LYS A 7 -7.55 -11.61 8.68
C LYS A 7 -8.38 -10.90 7.61
N THR A 8 -9.14 -9.90 8.01
CA THR A 8 -9.66 -8.90 7.07
C THR A 8 -8.47 -8.26 6.33
N GLU A 9 -8.43 -8.29 5.00
CA GLU A 9 -7.28 -7.82 4.20
C GLU A 9 -6.90 -6.35 4.50
N GLY A 10 -7.89 -5.49 4.74
CA GLY A 10 -7.68 -4.13 5.22
C GLY A 10 -6.95 -4.06 6.58
N SER A 11 -7.13 -5.05 7.45
CA SER A 11 -6.39 -5.14 8.72
C SER A 11 -4.91 -5.48 8.52
N ASP A 12 -4.54 -6.23 7.48
CA ASP A 12 -3.13 -6.57 7.22
C ASP A 12 -2.36 -5.37 6.65
N LEU A 13 -2.97 -4.65 5.71
CA LEU A 13 -2.39 -3.43 5.13
C LEU A 13 -2.11 -2.38 6.20
N LEU A 14 -3.09 -2.08 7.07
CA LEU A 14 -2.93 -1.10 8.14
C LEU A 14 -1.82 -1.48 9.12
N VAL A 15 -1.69 -2.77 9.45
CA VAL A 15 -0.60 -3.28 10.30
C VAL A 15 0.76 -3.07 9.63
N ARG A 16 0.89 -3.39 8.34
CA ARG A 16 2.14 -3.19 7.57
C ARG A 16 2.49 -1.72 7.42
N LEU A 17 1.51 -0.87 7.17
CA LEU A 17 1.69 0.59 7.10
C LEU A 17 2.23 1.12 8.41
N ASN A 18 1.59 0.82 9.54
CA ASN A 18 2.03 1.28 10.86
C ASN A 18 3.43 0.80 11.21
N LYS A 19 3.76 -0.46 10.90
CA LYS A 19 5.09 -1.04 11.14
C LYS A 19 6.19 -0.32 10.36
N ASN A 20 5.90 0.09 9.11
CA ASN A 20 6.89 0.69 8.21
C ASN A 20 6.82 2.22 8.15
N TYR A 21 5.81 2.86 8.74
CA TYR A 21 5.51 4.29 8.51
C TYR A 21 6.69 5.23 8.75
N LYS A 22 7.50 4.94 9.77
CA LYS A 22 8.69 5.75 10.13
C LYS A 22 9.80 5.67 9.08
N THR A 23 9.91 4.57 8.34
CA THR A 23 10.94 4.35 7.30
C THR A 23 10.50 4.81 5.92
N LEU A 24 9.21 5.10 5.74
CA LEU A 24 8.69 5.60 4.47
C LEU A 24 9.23 7.00 4.13
N SER A 25 9.65 7.17 2.88
CA SER A 25 9.95 8.49 2.29
C SER A 25 8.71 9.38 2.23
N LYS A 26 8.89 10.69 1.97
CA LYS A 26 7.78 11.64 1.82
C LYS A 26 6.74 11.18 0.80
N GLY A 27 7.18 10.75 -0.39
CA GLY A 27 6.27 10.24 -1.44
C GLY A 27 5.54 8.96 -1.05
N GLN A 28 6.21 8.06 -0.31
CA GLN A 28 5.58 6.85 0.21
C GLN A 28 4.57 7.12 1.33
N LYS A 29 4.79 8.16 2.14
CA LYS A 29 3.78 8.62 3.12
C LYS A 29 2.55 9.21 2.44
N GLN A 30 2.72 9.90 1.30
CA GLN A 30 1.59 10.38 0.50
C GLN A 30 0.81 9.21 -0.11
N LEU A 31 1.50 8.16 -0.58
CA LEU A 31 0.86 6.92 -1.03
C LEU A 31 0.07 6.26 0.09
N ALA A 32 0.67 6.12 1.28
CA ALA A 32 0.00 5.57 2.45
C ALA A 32 -1.29 6.34 2.79
N ALA A 33 -1.22 7.67 2.87
CA ALA A 33 -2.38 8.51 3.17
C ALA A 33 -3.51 8.33 2.14
N TYR A 34 -3.17 8.41 0.85
CA TYR A 34 -4.16 8.26 -0.22
C TYR A 34 -4.84 6.88 -0.17
N ILE A 35 -4.07 5.80 0.02
CA ILE A 35 -4.60 4.44 0.07
C ILE A 35 -5.48 4.24 1.31
N THR A 36 -5.11 4.79 2.47
CA THR A 36 -5.95 4.68 3.68
C THR A 36 -7.24 5.48 3.58
N GLU A 37 -7.23 6.61 2.88
CA GLU A 37 -8.42 7.45 2.67
C GLU A 37 -9.33 6.94 1.54
N ASN A 38 -8.76 6.26 0.54
CA ASN A 38 -9.44 5.88 -0.69
C ASN A 38 -9.18 4.40 -1.03
N TYR A 39 -9.27 3.51 -0.04
CA TYR A 39 -8.85 2.10 -0.18
C TYR A 39 -9.56 1.39 -1.34
N ASP A 40 -10.89 1.48 -1.40
CA ASP A 40 -11.70 0.89 -2.48
C ASP A 40 -11.20 1.34 -3.85
N ARG A 41 -10.86 2.62 -4.00
CA ARG A 41 -10.35 3.16 -5.26
C ARG A 41 -8.93 2.71 -5.56
N ALA A 42 -8.07 2.63 -4.54
CA ALA A 42 -6.68 2.21 -4.68
C ALA A 42 -6.56 0.77 -5.22
N ALA A 43 -7.49 -0.11 -4.84
CA ALA A 43 -7.57 -1.49 -5.32
C ALA A 43 -7.77 -1.60 -6.85
N PHE A 44 -8.37 -0.61 -7.51
CA PHE A 44 -8.71 -0.68 -8.95
C PHE A 44 -7.88 0.22 -9.88
N ILE A 45 -6.90 0.99 -9.37
CA ILE A 45 -6.09 1.90 -10.20
C ILE A 45 -4.69 1.35 -10.45
N THR A 46 -4.17 1.43 -11.67
CA THR A 46 -2.80 0.95 -11.97
C THR A 46 -1.71 1.74 -11.22
N ALA A 47 -0.51 1.18 -11.09
CA ALA A 47 0.63 1.85 -10.46
C ALA A 47 0.97 3.20 -11.12
N SER A 48 0.95 3.24 -12.47
CA SER A 48 1.14 4.47 -13.25
C SER A 48 0.09 5.55 -12.91
N LYS A 49 -1.18 5.16 -12.81
CA LYS A 49 -2.28 6.08 -12.46
C LYS A 49 -2.20 6.54 -11.01
N MET A 50 -1.88 5.65 -10.08
CA MET A 50 -1.62 5.97 -8.68
C MET A 50 -0.49 6.99 -8.55
N GLY A 51 0.62 6.79 -9.26
CA GLY A 51 1.75 7.72 -9.26
C GLY A 51 1.34 9.12 -9.72
N ARG A 52 0.57 9.23 -10.80
CA ARG A 52 0.02 10.51 -11.27
C ARG A 52 -0.91 11.19 -10.27
N ILE A 53 -1.80 10.43 -9.60
CA ILE A 53 -2.75 10.99 -8.63
C ILE A 53 -2.02 11.54 -7.40
N VAL A 54 -1.02 10.81 -6.91
CA VAL A 54 -0.30 11.15 -5.68
C VAL A 54 0.88 12.12 -5.95
N GLY A 55 1.31 12.26 -7.20
CA GLY A 55 2.44 13.12 -7.58
C GLY A 55 3.81 12.47 -7.39
N VAL A 56 3.90 11.15 -7.59
CA VAL A 56 5.14 10.36 -7.49
C VAL A 56 5.37 9.54 -8.76
N SER A 57 6.60 9.08 -8.97
CA SER A 57 6.88 8.18 -10.09
C SER A 57 6.22 6.80 -9.91
N GLU A 58 5.90 6.14 -11.01
CA GLU A 58 5.39 4.76 -11.00
C GLU A 58 6.35 3.81 -10.25
N SER A 59 7.66 3.93 -10.46
CA SER A 59 8.67 3.17 -9.72
C SER A 59 8.63 3.42 -8.21
N THR A 60 8.16 4.59 -7.76
CA THR A 60 7.95 4.86 -6.33
C THR A 60 6.74 4.13 -5.78
N VAL A 61 5.67 3.99 -6.57
CA VAL A 61 4.50 3.17 -6.23
C VAL A 61 4.85 1.70 -6.12
N VAL A 62 5.65 1.17 -7.05
CA VAL A 62 6.10 -0.23 -6.99
C VAL A 62 7.02 -0.46 -5.79
N ARG A 63 8.01 0.40 -5.56
CA ARG A 63 8.89 0.32 -4.37
C ARG A 63 8.13 0.45 -3.05
N PHE A 64 7.04 1.21 -3.04
CA PHE A 64 6.17 1.30 -1.87
C PHE A 64 5.53 -0.04 -1.53
N ALA A 65 4.99 -0.78 -2.51
CA ALA A 65 4.44 -2.11 -2.28
C ALA A 65 5.48 -3.08 -1.72
N TYR A 66 6.70 -3.07 -2.29
CA TYR A 66 7.84 -3.85 -1.76
C TYR A 66 8.22 -3.45 -0.33
N ALA A 67 8.21 -2.15 0.00
CA ALA A 67 8.50 -1.68 1.36
C ALA A 67 7.47 -2.16 2.40
N LEU A 68 6.24 -2.47 1.96
CA LEU A 68 5.20 -3.06 2.82
C LEU A 68 5.26 -4.60 2.85
N GLY A 69 6.16 -5.20 2.07
CA GLY A 69 6.36 -6.65 2.00
C GLY A 69 5.37 -7.36 1.07
N TYR A 70 4.90 -6.68 0.03
CA TYR A 70 4.19 -7.26 -1.11
C TYR A 70 5.17 -7.42 -2.29
N ASP A 71 4.95 -8.43 -3.13
CA ASP A 71 5.65 -8.67 -4.39
C ASP A 71 5.10 -7.77 -5.51
N GLY A 72 5.24 -6.47 -5.27
CA GLY A 72 4.81 -5.43 -6.19
C GLY A 72 3.36 -4.97 -5.99
N TYR A 73 3.00 -3.99 -6.81
CA TYR A 73 1.74 -3.25 -6.64
C TYR A 73 0.48 -4.10 -6.92
N PRO A 74 0.45 -5.04 -7.88
CA PRO A 74 -0.72 -5.91 -8.06
C PRO A 74 -1.04 -6.79 -6.85
N GLU A 75 -0.04 -7.23 -6.07
CA GLU A 75 -0.31 -7.99 -4.83
C GLU A 75 -0.86 -7.09 -3.73
N LEU A 76 -0.42 -5.83 -3.64
CA LEU A 76 -1.00 -4.85 -2.72
C LEU A 76 -2.48 -4.55 -3.01
N GLN A 77 -2.95 -4.79 -4.23
CA GLN A 77 -4.33 -4.56 -4.67
C GLN A 77 -5.26 -5.77 -4.49
N LYS A 78 -4.72 -6.92 -4.08
CA LYS A 78 -5.52 -8.08 -3.70
C LYS A 78 -6.07 -7.86 -2.31
#